data_AF-A0A3D5A349-F1
#
_entry.id   AF-A0A3D5A349-F1
#
_cell.length_a   1.000
_cell.length_b   1.000
_cell.length_c   1.000
_cell.angle_alpha   90.00
_cell.angle_beta   90.00
_cell.angle_gamma   90.00
#
_symmetry.space_group_name_H-M   'P 1'
#
loop_
_entity.id
_entity.type
_entity.pdbx_description
1 polymer ?
#
loop_
_entity_poly.entity_id
_entity_poly.type
_entity_poly.pdbx_seq_one_letter_code
_entity_poly.pdbx_strand_id
1 'polypeptide(L)'
;MRRLRDPSPARRRRQEMQMDFSQLVKQRRSVRHYEIRPVEESLLRQLVEAARWAPSALNMQPWEFIIVTDPEIKRQLGDTAAILGIKWPHVKAAPAVIVICAKKTSTYARDDCLLAAQNIMLQATDLGLGTCYVGGFSQDAVRALLSIPEGYIVPGLITVGYPANVPPAPDKRPLTEIIHTNTFKGRGVGLSAHKRAWQAFWKIVRGKAAGRPAKAGPEPETEALPPGALLGGALSSKPLEEESLPPDALLEPPGDLWRHPDESDDDDTTA
;
A
#
# COMPACT_ATOMS: atom_id res chain seq x y z
N MET A 1 0.69 20.46 47.47
CA MET A 1 0.36 20.70 46.04
C MET A 1 1.67 20.92 45.26
N ARG A 2 2.14 19.92 44.49
CA ARG A 2 3.31 20.09 43.60
C ARG A 2 2.88 20.97 42.42
N ARG A 3 3.41 22.19 42.32
CA ARG A 3 3.26 23.01 41.11
C ARG A 3 3.95 22.25 39.97
N LEU A 4 3.19 21.83 38.97
CA LEU A 4 3.75 21.33 37.72
C LEU A 4 4.63 22.45 37.16
N ARG A 5 5.96 22.20 37.07
CA ARG A 5 6.89 23.15 36.47
C ARG A 5 6.51 23.30 35.00
N ASP A 6 6.29 24.55 34.61
CA ASP A 6 6.07 24.93 33.23
C ASP A 6 7.25 24.44 32.36
N PRO A 7 7.01 23.72 31.23
CA PRO A 7 8.10 23.16 30.43
C PRO A 7 9.11 24.22 29.98
N SER A 8 10.39 23.83 29.97
CA SER A 8 11.49 24.70 29.57
C SER A 8 11.30 25.22 28.13
N PRO A 9 11.86 26.39 27.77
CA PRO A 9 11.74 26.94 26.42
C PRO A 9 12.20 25.97 25.32
N ALA A 10 13.20 25.12 25.59
CA ALA A 10 13.66 24.08 24.67
C ALA A 10 12.64 22.93 24.53
N ARG A 11 11.95 22.56 25.63
CA ARG A 11 10.88 21.55 25.62
C ARG A 11 9.62 22.09 24.93
N ARG A 12 9.32 23.39 25.08
CA ARG A 12 8.27 24.06 24.30
C ARG A 12 8.61 24.15 22.83
N ARG A 13 9.82 24.57 22.46
CA ARG A 13 10.27 24.55 21.06
C ARG A 13 10.23 23.16 20.44
N ARG A 14 10.57 22.10 21.19
CA ARG A 14 10.39 20.70 20.75
C ARG A 14 8.92 20.32 20.61
N GLN A 15 8.04 20.78 21.50
CA GLN A 15 6.58 20.57 21.41
C GLN A 15 5.91 21.44 20.33
N GLU A 16 6.49 22.58 19.97
CA GLU A 16 6.05 23.47 18.88
C GLU A 16 6.58 23.04 17.50
N MET A 17 7.73 22.36 17.46
CA MET A 17 8.29 21.75 16.23
C MET A 17 7.70 20.38 15.92
N GLN A 18 6.97 19.76 16.84
CA GLN A 18 6.35 18.46 16.62
C GLN A 18 4.93 18.69 16.12
N MET A 19 4.70 18.35 14.85
CA MET A 19 3.37 18.43 14.27
C MET A 19 2.45 17.49 15.04
N ASP A 20 1.30 17.99 15.51
CA ASP A 20 0.29 17.12 16.10
C ASP A 20 -0.14 16.07 15.05
N PHE A 21 -0.31 14.82 15.47
CA PHE A 21 -0.64 13.72 14.56
C PHE A 21 -1.90 14.03 13.74
N SER A 22 -2.91 14.65 14.37
CA SER A 22 -4.14 15.02 13.68
C SER A 22 -3.89 16.06 12.58
N GLN A 23 -2.93 16.95 12.79
CA GLN A 23 -2.50 17.91 11.78
C GLN A 23 -1.69 17.22 10.68
N LEU A 24 -0.75 16.32 11.03
CA LEU A 24 0.07 15.58 10.08
C LEU A 24 -0.78 14.80 9.07
N VAL A 25 -1.76 14.04 9.56
CA VAL A 25 -2.69 13.28 8.72
C VAL A 25 -3.49 14.22 7.79
N LYS A 26 -3.86 15.41 8.27
CA LYS A 26 -4.58 16.43 7.48
C LYS A 26 -3.68 17.20 6.53
N GLN A 27 -2.37 17.28 6.77
CA GLN A 27 -1.42 18.00 5.92
C GLN A 27 -0.93 17.17 4.74
N ARG A 28 -0.79 15.84 4.89
CA ARG A 28 -0.32 14.95 3.83
C ARG A 28 -1.07 15.16 2.50
N ARG A 29 -0.33 15.36 1.40
CA ARG A 29 -0.87 15.54 0.04
C ARG A 29 -0.25 14.56 -0.94
N SER A 30 -0.96 14.29 -2.03
CA SER A 30 -0.39 13.62 -3.21
C SER A 30 0.36 14.65 -4.06
N VAL A 31 1.64 14.85 -3.74
CA VAL A 31 2.53 15.75 -4.48
C VAL A 31 2.92 15.10 -5.80
N ARG A 32 2.81 15.83 -6.91
CA ARG A 32 3.13 15.32 -8.26
C ARG A 32 4.05 16.26 -9.06
N HIS A 33 4.49 17.34 -8.43
CA HIS A 33 5.47 18.29 -8.96
C HIS A 33 6.56 18.45 -7.91
N TYR A 34 7.79 18.18 -8.34
CA TYR A 34 8.95 18.12 -7.47
C TYR A 34 9.98 19.15 -7.90
N GLU A 35 10.76 19.65 -6.95
CA GLU A 35 12.00 20.33 -7.25
C GLU A 35 13.00 19.34 -7.88
N ILE A 36 13.98 19.86 -8.61
CA ILE A 36 15.09 19.06 -9.18
C ILE A 36 16.03 18.57 -8.06
N ARG A 37 15.95 19.16 -6.87
CA ARG A 37 16.77 18.83 -5.71
C ARG A 37 16.72 17.31 -5.41
N PRO A 38 17.89 16.63 -5.34
CA PRO A 38 17.93 15.23 -4.94
C PRO A 38 17.50 15.07 -3.48
N VAL A 39 16.95 13.89 -3.15
CA VAL A 39 16.64 13.52 -1.76
C VAL A 39 17.82 12.77 -1.19
N GLU A 40 18.25 13.18 -0.01
CA GLU A 40 19.35 12.61 0.73
C GLU A 40 19.04 11.15 1.12
N GLU A 41 20.03 10.26 0.97
CA GLU A 41 19.86 8.84 1.27
C GLU A 41 19.40 8.60 2.71
N SER A 42 19.90 9.41 3.65
CA SER A 42 19.51 9.35 5.07
C SER A 42 18.01 9.61 5.28
N LEU A 43 17.40 10.50 4.50
CA LEU A 43 15.95 10.74 4.55
C LEU A 43 15.19 9.56 3.95
N LEU A 44 15.65 9.01 2.81
CA LEU A 44 15.02 7.84 2.19
C LEU A 44 15.04 6.62 3.13
N ARG A 45 16.15 6.43 3.86
CA ARG A 45 16.26 5.39 4.90
C ARG A 45 15.30 5.64 6.07
N GLN A 46 15.13 6.89 6.51
CA GLN A 46 14.13 7.23 7.54
C GLN A 46 12.70 6.91 7.08
N LEU A 47 12.38 7.09 5.80
CA LEU A 47 11.07 6.70 5.27
C LEU A 47 10.85 5.18 5.36
N VAL A 48 11.85 4.39 4.96
CA VAL A 48 11.79 2.93 5.06
C VAL A 48 11.77 2.46 6.51
N GLU A 49 12.48 3.14 7.41
CA GLU A 49 12.42 2.87 8.85
C GLU A 49 11.01 3.07 9.40
N ALA A 50 10.30 4.14 9.01
CA ALA A 50 8.90 4.32 9.39
C ALA A 50 8.00 3.19 8.84
N ALA A 51 8.31 2.67 7.64
CA ALA A 51 7.64 1.52 7.06
C ALA A 51 7.84 0.25 7.91
N ARG A 52 9.07 0.02 8.41
CA ARG A 52 9.44 -1.12 9.26
C ARG A 52 8.63 -1.20 10.55
N TRP A 53 8.19 -0.06 11.08
CA TRP A 53 7.36 0.04 12.28
C TRP A 53 5.85 -0.14 12.03
N ALA A 54 5.42 -0.42 10.80
CA ALA A 54 4.02 -0.73 10.53
C ALA A 54 3.62 -2.08 11.15
N PRO A 55 2.37 -2.23 11.62
CA PRO A 55 1.87 -3.54 12.02
C PRO A 55 1.73 -4.46 10.80
N SER A 56 1.91 -5.77 11.01
CA SER A 56 1.65 -6.80 10.01
C SER A 56 0.95 -8.00 10.63
N ALA A 57 0.14 -8.70 9.84
CA ALA A 57 -0.52 -9.92 10.28
C ALA A 57 0.52 -10.93 10.79
N LEU A 58 0.31 -11.45 12.01
CA LEU A 58 1.22 -12.40 12.68
C LEU A 58 2.68 -11.92 12.75
N ASN A 59 2.91 -10.61 12.66
CA ASN A 59 4.24 -10.01 12.53
C ASN A 59 5.10 -10.55 11.36
N MET A 60 4.45 -11.01 10.27
CA MET A 60 5.13 -11.63 9.12
C MET A 60 6.05 -10.68 8.36
N GLN A 61 5.79 -9.37 8.39
CA GLN A 61 6.60 -8.34 7.73
C GLN A 61 6.95 -8.71 6.27
N PRO A 62 5.95 -8.93 5.40
CA PRO A 62 6.17 -9.51 4.07
C PRO A 62 6.85 -8.56 3.08
N TRP A 63 7.10 -7.32 3.48
CA TRP A 63 7.57 -6.24 2.64
C TRP A 63 9.08 -6.30 2.39
N GLU A 64 9.45 -5.90 1.18
CA GLU A 64 10.79 -5.49 0.80
C GLU A 64 10.70 -4.14 0.08
N PHE A 65 11.72 -3.30 0.20
CA PHE A 65 11.72 -1.95 -0.36
C PHE A 65 12.94 -1.73 -1.25
N ILE A 66 12.70 -1.30 -2.49
CA ILE A 66 13.76 -0.90 -3.42
C ILE A 66 13.72 0.62 -3.55
N ILE A 67 14.79 1.30 -3.15
CA ILE A 67 14.96 2.74 -3.34
C ILE A 67 15.62 2.98 -4.70
N VAL A 68 14.89 3.60 -5.63
CA VAL A 68 15.36 3.90 -6.98
C VAL A 68 15.65 5.39 -7.10
N THR A 69 16.93 5.74 -7.17
CA THR A 69 17.43 7.11 -7.41
C THR A 69 18.15 7.26 -8.75
N ASP A 70 18.59 6.14 -9.36
CA ASP A 70 19.25 6.13 -10.66
C ASP A 70 18.36 6.76 -11.75
N PRO A 71 18.86 7.77 -12.50
CA PRO A 71 18.05 8.47 -13.49
C PRO A 71 17.49 7.58 -14.61
N GLU A 72 18.26 6.58 -15.05
CA GLU A 72 17.85 5.70 -16.16
C GLU A 72 16.83 4.66 -15.68
N ILE A 73 17.07 4.03 -14.52
CA ILE A 73 16.09 3.10 -13.94
C ILE A 73 14.79 3.84 -13.63
N LYS A 74 14.83 5.07 -13.09
CA LYS A 74 13.62 5.89 -12.87
C LYS A 74 12.90 6.22 -14.17
N ARG A 75 13.63 6.53 -15.24
CA ARG A 75 13.05 6.80 -16.56
C ARG A 75 12.27 5.58 -17.03
N GLN A 76 12.88 4.41 -16.98
CA GLN A 76 12.28 3.13 -17.36
C GLN A 76 11.09 2.78 -16.46
N LEU A 77 11.21 3.01 -15.14
CA LEU A 77 10.13 2.81 -14.18
C LEU A 77 8.92 3.71 -14.51
N GLY A 78 9.16 4.98 -14.85
CA GLY A 78 8.14 5.92 -15.28
C GLY A 78 7.44 5.50 -16.58
N ASP A 79 8.11 4.78 -17.48
CA ASP A 79 7.51 4.23 -18.69
C ASP A 79 6.56 3.05 -18.39
N THR A 80 6.75 2.34 -17.28
CA THR A 80 5.82 1.28 -16.82
C THR A 80 4.58 1.86 -16.09
N ALA A 81 4.67 3.10 -15.62
CA ALA A 81 3.66 3.77 -14.82
C ALA A 81 2.53 4.34 -15.70
N ALA A 82 1.65 3.46 -16.15
CA ALA A 82 0.46 3.83 -16.89
C ALA A 82 -0.74 2.93 -16.56
N ILE A 83 -1.96 3.48 -16.66
CA ILE A 83 -3.18 2.68 -16.72
C ILE A 83 -3.97 3.05 -17.97
N LEU A 84 -4.34 2.05 -18.79
CA LEU A 84 -5.17 2.22 -19.99
C LEU A 84 -4.66 3.34 -20.92
N GLY A 85 -3.33 3.44 -21.08
CA GLY A 85 -2.66 4.44 -21.91
C GLY A 85 -2.42 5.80 -21.24
N ILE A 86 -2.95 6.03 -20.04
CA ILE A 86 -2.71 7.27 -19.27
C ILE A 86 -1.42 7.09 -18.48
N LYS A 87 -0.41 7.92 -18.79
CA LYS A 87 0.89 7.90 -18.10
C LYS A 87 0.89 8.76 -16.83
N TRP A 88 1.72 8.39 -15.87
CA TRP A 88 1.97 9.13 -14.64
C TRP A 88 3.33 9.86 -14.73
N PRO A 89 3.40 11.07 -15.31
CA PRO A 89 4.68 11.74 -15.58
C PRO A 89 5.49 12.03 -14.31
N HIS A 90 4.80 12.19 -13.18
CA HIS A 90 5.43 12.44 -11.89
C HIS A 90 6.29 11.28 -11.38
N VAL A 91 6.11 10.05 -11.87
CA VAL A 91 6.99 8.92 -11.52
C VAL A 91 8.38 9.12 -12.08
N LYS A 92 8.47 9.57 -13.34
CA LYS A 92 9.74 9.91 -13.99
C LYS A 92 10.34 11.20 -13.43
N ALA A 93 9.51 12.17 -13.07
CA ALA A 93 9.96 13.47 -12.59
C ALA A 93 10.45 13.46 -11.12
N ALA A 94 10.05 12.48 -10.32
CA ALA A 94 10.43 12.41 -8.91
C ALA A 94 11.96 12.20 -8.75
N PRO A 95 12.60 12.91 -7.80
CA PRO A 95 14.00 12.66 -7.44
C PRO A 95 14.26 11.22 -7.00
N ALA A 96 13.32 10.58 -6.30
CA ALA A 96 13.41 9.18 -5.91
C ALA A 96 12.05 8.47 -6.03
N VAL A 97 12.09 7.15 -6.20
CA VAL A 97 10.91 6.27 -6.13
C VAL A 97 11.21 5.10 -5.20
N ILE A 98 10.36 4.89 -4.20
CA ILE A 98 10.38 3.69 -3.36
C ILE A 98 9.41 2.68 -3.98
N VAL A 99 9.93 1.52 -4.39
CA VAL A 99 9.13 0.39 -4.89
C VAL A 99 8.89 -0.56 -3.73
N ILE A 100 7.61 -0.81 -3.43
CA ILE A 100 7.22 -1.77 -2.40
C ILE A 100 7.04 -3.11 -3.08
N CYS A 101 7.73 -4.12 -2.57
CA CYS A 101 7.60 -5.51 -2.97
C CYS A 101 7.03 -6.29 -1.79
N ALA A 102 6.25 -7.34 -2.05
CA ALA A 102 5.75 -8.20 -0.99
C ALA A 102 5.83 -9.66 -1.41
N LYS A 103 6.42 -10.51 -0.56
CA LYS A 103 6.36 -11.96 -0.76
C LYS A 103 4.92 -12.42 -0.54
N LYS A 104 4.40 -13.27 -1.43
CA LYS A 104 3.05 -13.83 -1.36
C LYS A 104 2.96 -14.92 -0.27
N THR A 105 3.25 -14.57 0.97
CA THR A 105 3.19 -15.49 2.13
C THR A 105 1.78 -15.65 2.69
N SER A 106 0.91 -14.66 2.46
CA SER A 106 -0.47 -14.68 2.94
C SER A 106 -1.38 -13.79 2.06
N THR A 107 -2.68 -13.89 2.28
CA THR A 107 -3.68 -12.99 1.68
C THR A 107 -3.53 -11.54 2.16
N TYR A 108 -2.91 -11.32 3.33
CA TYR A 108 -2.71 -10.00 3.94
C TYR A 108 -1.48 -9.26 3.41
N ALA A 109 -0.60 -9.93 2.65
CA ALA A 109 0.69 -9.35 2.27
C ALA A 109 0.60 -7.99 1.57
N ARG A 110 -0.43 -7.78 0.75
CA ARG A 110 -0.72 -6.48 0.14
C ARG A 110 -1.14 -5.45 1.20
N ASP A 111 -2.06 -5.80 2.08
CA ASP A 111 -2.64 -4.88 3.06
C ASP A 111 -1.60 -4.45 4.09
N ASP A 112 -0.76 -5.37 4.55
CA ASP A 112 0.42 -5.10 5.39
C ASP A 112 1.33 -4.04 4.73
N CYS A 113 1.57 -4.18 3.43
CA CYS A 113 2.36 -3.21 2.66
C CYS A 113 1.66 -1.85 2.50
N LEU A 114 0.33 -1.78 2.50
CA LEU A 114 -0.41 -0.52 2.45
C LEU A 114 -0.32 0.24 3.79
N LEU A 115 -0.26 -0.48 4.91
CA LEU A 115 0.02 0.11 6.23
C LEU A 115 1.43 0.71 6.26
N ALA A 116 2.43 -0.05 5.79
CA ALA A 116 3.80 0.43 5.65
C ALA A 116 3.92 1.65 4.70
N ALA A 117 3.21 1.62 3.56
CA ALA A 117 3.14 2.74 2.63
C ALA A 117 2.57 4.01 3.28
N GLN A 118 1.56 3.88 4.13
CA GLN A 118 0.97 5.01 4.82
C GLN A 118 1.94 5.63 5.83
N ASN A 119 2.71 4.81 6.55
CA ASN A 119 3.78 5.30 7.43
C ASN A 119 4.85 6.07 6.65
N ILE A 120 5.31 5.55 5.50
CA ILE A 120 6.26 6.25 4.61
C ILE A 120 5.72 7.65 4.26
N MET A 121 4.46 7.76 3.83
CA MET A 121 3.91 9.03 3.39
C MET A 121 3.73 10.03 4.54
N LEU A 122 3.42 9.56 5.75
CA LEU A 122 3.34 10.42 6.95
C LEU A 122 4.73 10.89 7.38
N GLN A 123 5.71 9.99 7.45
CA GLN A 123 7.10 10.34 7.77
C GLN A 123 7.68 11.34 6.76
N ALA A 124 7.38 11.16 5.48
CA ALA A 124 7.80 12.11 4.45
C ALA A 124 7.19 13.49 4.68
N THR A 125 5.90 13.56 5.02
CA THR A 125 5.22 14.84 5.29
C THR A 125 5.85 15.55 6.50
N ASP A 126 6.16 14.81 7.56
CA ASP A 126 6.82 15.33 8.77
C ASP A 126 8.22 15.89 8.48
N LEU A 127 8.96 15.23 7.57
CA LEU A 127 10.28 15.67 7.10
C LEU A 127 10.24 16.78 6.03
N GLY A 128 9.05 17.30 5.70
CA GLY A 128 8.87 18.33 4.67
C GLY A 128 9.00 17.83 3.22
N LEU A 129 8.96 16.51 3.01
CA LEU A 129 8.98 15.88 1.69
C LEU A 129 7.55 15.66 1.14
N GLY A 130 7.42 15.74 -0.17
CA GLY A 130 6.21 15.40 -0.90
C GLY A 130 6.22 13.94 -1.36
N THR A 131 5.05 13.28 -1.32
CA THR A 131 4.88 11.92 -1.84
C THR A 131 3.63 11.75 -2.69
N CYS A 132 3.66 10.80 -3.63
CA CYS A 132 2.45 10.25 -4.24
C CYS A 132 2.57 8.74 -4.37
N TYR A 133 1.59 8.04 -3.79
CA TYR A 133 1.37 6.61 -4.00
C TYR A 133 0.83 6.36 -5.41
N VAL A 134 1.39 5.39 -6.12
CA VAL A 134 1.04 5.02 -7.48
C VAL A 134 0.71 3.53 -7.50
N GLY A 135 -0.58 3.21 -7.63
CA GLY A 135 -1.08 1.84 -7.83
C GLY A 135 -1.31 1.49 -9.29
N GLY A 136 -0.99 2.40 -10.21
CA GLY A 136 -1.29 2.28 -11.63
C GLY A 136 -0.06 2.05 -12.50
N PHE A 137 0.35 0.80 -12.69
CA PHE A 137 1.54 0.45 -13.46
C PHE A 137 1.49 -1.01 -13.89
N SER A 138 2.37 -1.41 -14.81
CA SER A 138 2.57 -2.82 -15.16
C SER A 138 3.45 -3.51 -14.12
N GLN A 139 2.87 -4.37 -13.28
CA GLN A 139 3.62 -5.11 -12.26
C GLN A 139 4.70 -6.00 -12.89
N ASP A 140 4.39 -6.69 -13.99
CA ASP A 140 5.36 -7.58 -14.65
C ASP A 140 6.55 -6.80 -15.23
N ALA A 141 6.30 -5.62 -15.81
CA ALA A 141 7.37 -4.76 -16.31
C ALA A 141 8.26 -4.23 -15.17
N VAL A 142 7.67 -3.84 -14.03
CA VAL A 142 8.45 -3.41 -12.86
C VAL A 142 9.27 -4.57 -12.30
N ARG A 143 8.69 -5.77 -12.21
CA ARG A 143 9.39 -6.96 -11.73
C ARG A 143 10.57 -7.32 -12.62
N ALA A 144 10.36 -7.34 -13.93
CA ALA A 144 11.43 -7.59 -14.90
C ALA A 144 12.53 -6.52 -14.83
N LEU A 145 12.15 -5.24 -14.74
CA LEU A 145 13.10 -4.12 -14.67
C LEU A 145 13.99 -4.18 -13.43
N LEU A 146 13.42 -4.52 -12.27
CA LEU A 146 14.10 -4.48 -10.97
C LEU A 146 14.56 -5.85 -10.48
N SER A 147 14.55 -6.87 -11.35
CA SER A 147 14.93 -8.25 -11.04
C SER A 147 14.18 -8.82 -9.82
N ILE A 148 12.91 -8.48 -9.65
CA ILE A 148 12.08 -8.96 -8.54
C ILE A 148 11.67 -10.41 -8.84
N PRO A 149 11.99 -11.38 -7.96
CA PRO A 149 11.79 -12.79 -8.24
C PRO A 149 10.31 -13.20 -8.33
N GLU A 150 10.07 -14.43 -8.76
CA GLU A 150 8.75 -15.06 -8.67
C GLU A 150 8.29 -15.19 -7.21
N GLY A 151 6.98 -15.25 -6.99
CA GLY A 151 6.40 -15.30 -5.65
C GLY A 151 6.25 -13.93 -4.98
N TYR A 152 6.68 -12.84 -5.63
CA TYR A 152 6.48 -11.47 -5.15
C TYR A 152 5.41 -10.73 -5.94
N ILE A 153 4.69 -9.85 -5.25
CA ILE A 153 3.86 -8.80 -5.85
C ILE A 153 4.53 -7.44 -5.66
N VAL A 154 4.09 -6.45 -6.43
CA VAL A 154 4.46 -5.04 -6.22
C VAL A 154 3.20 -4.30 -5.80
N PRO A 155 2.92 -4.12 -4.48
CA PRO A 155 1.71 -3.45 -4.03
C PRO A 155 1.58 -2.02 -4.57
N GLY A 156 2.69 -1.27 -4.63
CA GLY A 156 2.69 0.09 -5.14
C GLY A 156 4.06 0.72 -5.26
N LEU A 157 4.11 1.86 -5.95
CA LEU A 157 5.27 2.75 -6.00
C LEU A 157 4.98 4.00 -5.16
N ILE A 158 5.99 4.57 -4.52
CA ILE A 158 5.89 5.86 -3.84
C ILE A 158 6.94 6.80 -4.42
N THR A 159 6.47 7.83 -5.11
CA THR A 159 7.33 8.94 -5.56
C THR A 159 7.70 9.83 -4.37
N VAL A 160 8.95 10.29 -4.31
CA VAL A 160 9.50 11.07 -3.20
C VAL A 160 10.34 12.23 -3.74
N GLY A 161 10.16 13.42 -3.16
CA GLY A 161 10.94 14.60 -3.49
C GLY A 161 10.52 15.84 -2.72
N TYR A 162 11.28 16.91 -2.82
CA TYR A 162 10.87 18.23 -2.32
C TYR A 162 9.72 18.78 -3.17
N PRO A 163 8.59 19.20 -2.57
CA PRO A 163 7.43 19.64 -3.33
C PRO A 163 7.67 21.01 -3.97
N ALA A 164 7.70 21.08 -5.31
CA ALA A 164 7.70 22.36 -6.02
C ALA A 164 6.35 23.09 -5.88
N ASN A 165 5.29 22.34 -5.60
CA ASN A 165 3.96 22.85 -5.26
C ASN A 165 3.25 21.84 -4.35
N VAL A 166 2.60 22.34 -3.31
CA VAL A 166 1.72 21.54 -2.45
C VAL A 166 0.27 21.75 -2.89
N PRO A 167 -0.42 20.72 -3.42
CA PRO A 167 -1.80 20.87 -3.87
C PRO A 167 -2.75 21.10 -2.69
N PRO A 168 -3.93 21.72 -2.93
CA PRO A 168 -4.92 21.93 -1.87
C PRO A 168 -5.42 20.59 -1.31
N ALA A 169 -6.02 20.67 -0.12
CA ALA A 169 -6.67 19.51 0.49
C ALA A 169 -7.77 18.98 -0.43
N PRO A 170 -7.82 17.67 -0.71
CA PRO A 170 -8.95 17.10 -1.44
C PRO A 170 -10.18 17.06 -0.53
N ASP A 171 -11.36 17.26 -1.12
CA ASP A 171 -12.62 17.09 -0.40
C ASP A 171 -12.70 15.67 0.18
N LYS A 172 -13.07 15.61 1.46
CA LYS A 172 -13.38 14.35 2.15
C LYS A 172 -14.88 14.24 2.34
N ARG A 173 -15.39 13.01 2.26
CA ARG A 173 -16.78 12.74 2.61
C ARG A 173 -17.00 13.12 4.08
N PRO A 174 -18.16 13.68 4.44
CA PRO A 174 -18.50 13.94 5.84
C PRO A 174 -18.36 12.67 6.67
N LEU A 175 -17.86 12.81 7.91
CA LEU A 175 -17.73 11.68 8.84
C LEU A 175 -19.07 10.96 9.03
N THR A 176 -20.15 11.74 9.10
CA THR A 176 -21.52 11.25 9.24
C THR A 176 -21.97 10.36 8.09
N GLU A 177 -21.34 10.38 6.91
CA GLU A 177 -21.69 9.49 5.81
C GLU A 177 -20.96 8.14 5.85
N ILE A 178 -19.76 8.11 6.43
CA ILE A 178 -18.86 6.94 6.42
C ILE A 178 -18.89 6.13 7.71
N ILE A 179 -19.44 6.69 8.79
CA ILE A 179 -19.58 6.00 10.07
C ILE A 179 -20.96 5.35 10.22
N HIS A 180 -20.97 4.12 10.72
CA HIS A 180 -22.15 3.35 11.08
C HIS A 180 -21.92 2.69 12.44
N THR A 181 -22.87 2.80 13.36
CA THR A 181 -22.80 2.15 14.67
C THR A 181 -23.53 0.80 14.61
N ASN A 182 -22.87 -0.25 15.08
CA ASN A 182 -23.30 -1.66 15.15
C ASN A 182 -23.48 -2.34 13.78
N THR A 183 -24.36 -1.83 12.92
CA THR A 183 -24.69 -2.44 11.62
C THR A 183 -24.51 -1.47 10.47
N PHE A 184 -24.22 -2.00 9.29
CA PHE A 184 -24.08 -1.20 8.07
C PHE A 184 -25.43 -0.58 7.68
N LYS A 185 -25.47 0.76 7.55
CA LYS A 185 -26.70 1.52 7.23
C LYS A 185 -26.60 2.23 5.88
N GLY A 186 -26.08 1.53 4.87
CA GLY A 186 -25.62 2.08 3.60
C GLY A 186 -26.41 3.29 3.07
N ARG A 187 -25.70 4.40 2.82
CA ARG A 187 -26.26 5.64 2.25
C ARG A 187 -25.86 5.88 0.80
N GLY A 188 -25.22 4.88 0.17
CA GLY A 188 -24.54 5.05 -1.12
C GLY A 188 -23.28 5.90 -1.02
N VAL A 189 -22.48 5.93 -2.10
CA VAL A 189 -21.31 6.83 -2.19
C VAL A 189 -21.77 8.11 -2.88
N GLY A 190 -21.96 9.18 -2.11
CA GLY A 190 -22.13 10.53 -2.67
C GLY A 190 -20.92 10.88 -3.52
N LEU A 191 -21.06 10.84 -4.84
CA LEU A 191 -20.00 11.21 -5.77
C LEU A 191 -19.98 12.73 -5.88
N SER A 192 -18.87 13.39 -5.54
CA SER A 192 -18.67 14.79 -5.91
C SER A 192 -18.70 14.94 -7.44
N ALA A 193 -18.96 16.15 -7.95
CA ALA A 193 -19.03 16.40 -9.40
C ALA A 193 -17.75 15.93 -10.13
N HIS A 194 -16.58 16.17 -9.54
CA HIS A 194 -15.29 15.66 -10.02
C HIS A 194 -15.25 14.12 -10.07
N LYS A 195 -15.78 13.46 -9.05
CA LYS A 195 -15.81 11.99 -8.94
C LYS A 195 -16.80 11.36 -9.93
N ARG A 196 -17.91 12.06 -10.25
CA ARG A 196 -18.84 11.69 -11.33
C ARG A 196 -18.16 11.79 -12.69
N ALA A 197 -17.42 12.87 -12.95
CA ALA A 197 -16.64 13.02 -14.18
C ALA A 197 -15.55 11.95 -14.31
N TRP A 198 -14.85 11.63 -13.21
CA TRP A 198 -13.85 10.55 -13.19
C TRP A 198 -14.46 9.16 -13.40
N GLN A 199 -15.61 8.87 -12.80
CA GLN A 199 -16.32 7.62 -13.06
C GLN A 199 -16.85 7.51 -14.50
N ALA A 200 -17.38 8.60 -15.05
CA ALA A 200 -17.80 8.65 -16.46
C ALA A 200 -16.60 8.43 -17.39
N PHE A 201 -15.47 9.06 -17.09
CA PHE A 201 -14.21 8.83 -17.78
C PHE A 201 -13.79 7.34 -17.72
N TRP A 202 -13.80 6.71 -16.55
CA TRP A 202 -13.46 5.28 -16.44
C TRP A 202 -14.44 4.34 -17.14
N LYS A 203 -15.74 4.68 -17.19
CA LYS A 203 -16.70 3.94 -18.01
C LYS A 203 -16.35 4.03 -19.50
N ILE A 204 -15.97 5.22 -19.99
CA ILE A 204 -15.54 5.42 -21.38
C ILE A 204 -14.24 4.65 -21.67
N VAL A 205 -13.25 4.74 -20.79
CA VAL A 205 -11.95 4.08 -21.00
C VAL A 205 -12.10 2.54 -20.94
N ARG A 206 -12.91 1.99 -20.01
CA ARG A 206 -13.22 0.55 -19.99
C ARG A 206 -14.04 0.12 -21.21
N GLY A 207 -14.98 0.95 -21.67
CA GLY A 207 -15.75 0.69 -22.90
C GLY A 207 -14.86 0.63 -24.15
N LYS A 208 -13.83 1.49 -24.24
CA LYS A 208 -12.84 1.45 -25.33
C LYS A 208 -11.90 0.24 -25.24
N ALA A 209 -11.59 -0.25 -24.04
CA ALA A 209 -10.79 -1.47 -23.85
C ALA A 209 -11.57 -2.74 -24.27
N ALA A 210 -12.89 -2.77 -24.10
CA ALA A 210 -13.76 -3.86 -24.54
C ALA A 210 -14.06 -3.86 -26.06
N GLY A 211 -13.81 -2.75 -26.76
CA GLY A 211 -14.13 -2.58 -28.19
C GLY A 211 -12.96 -2.79 -29.15
N ARG A 212 -11.83 -3.33 -28.71
CA ARG A 212 -10.66 -3.59 -29.57
C ARG A 212 -10.68 -5.07 -29.99
N PRO A 213 -10.92 -5.41 -31.27
CA PRO A 213 -10.85 -6.81 -31.70
C PRO A 213 -9.43 -7.34 -31.50
N ALA A 214 -9.32 -8.57 -31.01
CA ALA A 214 -8.05 -9.28 -30.95
C ALA A 214 -7.44 -9.31 -32.36
N LYS A 215 -6.17 -8.92 -32.49
CA LYS A 215 -5.42 -9.16 -33.73
C LYS A 215 -5.38 -10.68 -33.93
N ALA A 216 -5.93 -11.16 -35.04
CA ALA A 216 -5.82 -12.54 -35.47
C ALA A 216 -4.33 -12.91 -35.60
N GLY A 217 -3.87 -13.83 -34.74
CA GLY A 217 -2.69 -14.65 -34.98
C GLY A 217 -3.10 -15.93 -35.72
N PRO A 218 -2.18 -16.63 -36.40
CA PRO A 218 -2.51 -17.81 -37.19
C PRO A 218 -3.08 -18.92 -36.29
N GLU A 219 -4.15 -19.56 -36.76
CA GLU A 219 -4.89 -20.61 -36.05
C GLU A 219 -3.99 -21.82 -35.72
N PRO A 220 -4.08 -22.39 -34.51
CA PRO A 220 -3.51 -23.70 -34.22
C PRO A 220 -4.44 -24.80 -34.75
N GLU A 221 -3.85 -25.78 -35.43
CA GLU A 221 -4.50 -26.97 -35.98
C GLU A 221 -5.30 -27.73 -34.91
N THR A 222 -6.58 -27.96 -35.17
CA THR A 222 -7.49 -28.71 -34.29
C THR A 222 -7.33 -30.21 -34.50
N GLU A 223 -6.79 -30.92 -33.51
CA GLU A 223 -6.90 -32.37 -33.40
C GLU A 223 -8.23 -32.72 -32.70
N ALA A 224 -9.09 -33.45 -33.40
CA ALA A 224 -10.46 -33.74 -32.99
C ALA A 224 -10.54 -34.89 -31.96
N LEU A 225 -11.29 -34.68 -30.87
CA LEU A 225 -11.78 -35.75 -30.00
C LEU A 225 -13.09 -36.35 -30.57
N PRO A 226 -13.29 -37.68 -30.54
CA PRO A 226 -14.41 -38.33 -31.21
C PRO A 226 -15.75 -38.17 -30.47
N PRO A 227 -16.89 -38.24 -31.21
CA PRO A 227 -18.21 -37.93 -30.68
C PRO A 227 -18.86 -39.15 -29.98
N GLY A 228 -19.31 -38.96 -28.74
CA GLY A 228 -20.15 -39.95 -28.06
C GLY A 228 -20.16 -39.89 -26.53
N ALA A 229 -20.74 -38.85 -25.94
CA ALA A 229 -21.38 -38.96 -24.62
C ALA A 229 -22.38 -37.80 -24.47
N LEU A 230 -23.65 -38.13 -24.71
CA LEU A 230 -24.80 -37.25 -24.76
C LEU A 230 -25.32 -36.86 -23.36
N LEU A 231 -25.82 -35.63 -23.30
CA LEU A 231 -27.07 -35.16 -22.66
C LEU A 231 -27.20 -35.19 -21.13
N GLY A 232 -27.28 -33.97 -20.58
CA GLY A 232 -28.54 -33.45 -20.06
C GLY A 232 -28.93 -33.83 -18.62
N GLY A 233 -28.97 -32.83 -17.74
CA GLY A 233 -29.62 -32.95 -16.44
C GLY A 233 -29.69 -31.61 -15.70
N ALA A 234 -30.91 -31.11 -15.52
CA ALA A 234 -31.22 -29.86 -14.84
C ALA A 234 -31.11 -29.97 -13.30
N LEU A 235 -30.81 -28.82 -12.68
CA LEU A 235 -31.09 -28.39 -11.30
C LEU A 235 -30.61 -29.27 -10.12
N SER A 236 -29.67 -28.74 -9.33
CA SER A 236 -29.74 -28.84 -7.87
C SER A 236 -29.09 -27.64 -7.19
N SER A 237 -29.92 -26.81 -6.56
CA SER A 237 -29.51 -25.84 -5.55
C SER A 237 -29.09 -26.59 -4.29
N LYS A 238 -27.79 -26.74 -4.07
CA LYS A 238 -27.22 -27.08 -2.75
C LYS A 238 -26.23 -26.00 -2.34
N PRO A 239 -26.24 -25.56 -1.06
CA PRO A 239 -25.20 -24.67 -0.54
C PRO A 239 -23.85 -25.39 -0.57
N LEU A 240 -22.77 -24.65 -0.82
CA LEU A 240 -21.40 -25.13 -0.63
C LEU A 240 -21.24 -25.53 0.84
N GLU A 241 -20.94 -26.80 1.09
CA GLU A 241 -20.57 -27.29 2.41
C GLU A 241 -19.28 -26.59 2.84
N GLU A 242 -19.36 -26.00 4.02
CA GLU A 242 -18.29 -25.37 4.76
C GLU A 242 -17.35 -26.50 5.23
N GLU A 243 -16.19 -26.61 4.60
CA GLU A 243 -15.16 -27.58 5.00
C GLU A 243 -14.61 -27.12 6.36
N SER A 244 -15.23 -27.62 7.43
CA SER A 244 -14.86 -27.34 8.81
C SER A 244 -13.46 -27.90 9.08
N LEU A 245 -12.50 -27.02 9.36
CA LEU A 245 -11.22 -27.41 9.95
C LEU A 245 -11.50 -28.21 11.25
N PRO A 246 -10.74 -29.29 11.52
CA PRO A 246 -10.88 -30.03 12.77
C PRO A 246 -10.64 -29.10 13.97
N PRO A 247 -11.35 -29.29 15.11
CA PRO A 247 -11.29 -28.39 16.27
C PRO A 247 -9.91 -28.28 16.92
N ASP A 248 -8.94 -29.09 16.49
CA ASP A 248 -7.60 -29.20 17.09
C ASP A 248 -6.50 -28.52 16.24
N ALA A 249 -6.86 -27.75 15.21
CA ALA A 249 -5.91 -26.97 14.40
C ALA A 249 -5.58 -25.57 15.00
N LEU A 250 -5.83 -25.38 16.29
CA LEU A 250 -5.20 -24.30 17.05
C LEU A 250 -3.76 -24.73 17.30
N LEU A 251 -2.82 -24.19 16.52
CA LEU A 251 -1.41 -24.20 16.87
C LEU A 251 -1.29 -23.69 18.31
N GLU A 252 -0.98 -24.58 19.24
CA GLU A 252 -0.61 -24.15 20.59
C GLU A 252 0.55 -23.16 20.46
N PRO A 253 0.48 -22.01 21.14
CA PRO A 253 1.63 -21.11 21.15
C PRO A 253 2.81 -21.87 21.75
N PRO A 254 4.01 -21.86 21.14
CA PRO A 254 5.18 -22.44 21.78
C PRO A 254 5.36 -21.75 23.14
N GLY A 255 5.24 -22.55 24.21
CA GLY A 255 5.49 -22.10 25.56
C GLY A 255 6.90 -21.51 25.68
N ASP A 256 7.00 -20.48 26.51
CA ASP A 256 8.25 -19.91 27.03
C ASP A 256 9.21 -19.18 26.05
N LEU A 257 8.70 -18.45 25.06
CA LEU A 257 9.51 -17.50 24.27
C LEU A 257 9.46 -16.03 24.76
N TRP A 258 8.83 -15.75 25.90
CA TRP A 258 8.71 -14.39 26.47
C TRP A 258 9.39 -14.23 27.83
N ARG A 259 10.53 -14.89 28.09
CA ARG A 259 11.41 -14.47 29.19
C ARG A 259 12.31 -13.32 28.73
N HIS A 260 12.17 -12.17 29.40
CA HIS A 260 13.11 -11.06 29.28
C HIS A 260 14.46 -11.46 29.91
N PRO A 261 15.62 -11.04 29.37
CA PRO A 261 16.93 -11.50 29.86
C PRO A 261 17.43 -10.95 31.21
N ASP A 262 16.58 -10.35 32.06
CA ASP A 262 17.05 -9.56 33.23
C ASP A 262 16.36 -9.88 34.58
N GLU A 263 15.73 -11.05 34.72
CA GLU A 263 15.33 -11.54 36.05
C GLU A 263 16.37 -12.54 36.56
N SER A 264 17.33 -12.03 37.33
CA SER A 264 18.23 -12.83 38.15
C SER A 264 17.45 -13.41 39.33
N ASP A 265 17.30 -14.73 39.35
CA ASP A 265 16.86 -15.51 40.49
C ASP A 265 17.92 -15.43 41.60
N ASP A 266 17.80 -14.44 42.49
CA ASP A 266 18.45 -14.44 43.80
C ASP A 266 17.36 -14.58 44.88
N ASP A 267 17.05 -15.82 45.24
CA ASP A 267 16.52 -16.12 46.57
C ASP A 267 16.97 -17.53 46.98
N ASP A 268 18.24 -17.61 47.39
CA ASP A 268 18.81 -18.78 48.04
C ASP A 268 18.54 -18.67 49.54
N THR A 269 17.53 -19.43 49.98
CA THR A 269 17.23 -19.71 51.38
C THR A 269 18.45 -20.30 52.09
N THR A 270 18.95 -19.68 53.16
CA THR A 270 19.48 -20.43 54.33
C THR A 270 19.70 -19.56 55.56
N ALA A 271 19.19 -20.07 56.70
CA ALA A 271 19.34 -19.68 58.11
C ALA A 271 18.40 -18.60 58.67
#